data_AF-A0A521QCE9-F1
#
_entry.id   AF-A0A521QCE9-F1
#
_cell.length_a   1.000
_cell.length_b   1.000
_cell.length_c   1.000
_cell.angle_alpha   90.00
_cell.angle_beta   90.00
_cell.angle_gamma   90.00
#
_symmetry.space_group_name_H-M   'P 1'
#
loop_
_entity.id
_entity.type
_entity.pdbx_description
1 polymer ?
#
loop_
_entity_poly.entity_id
_entity_poly.type
_entity_poly.pdbx_seq_one_letter_code
_entity_poly.pdbx_strand_id
1 'polypeptide(L)'
;MSPAQTSPTMINSLAEPGNTQSETDWEASDLTQLVNHLLRHHHPYTKTALAELAPLLDKVVRMHGGQHPELRGLAKLFTELRDDMGAHLMKEENILFPYMLALETDAPSAAHFGTVANPIRMMTLEHEHDSLILHKMLEVTDRFTLPPDACNSFTLLYKGLHALVSDLFQHIALENDIVFPKAIATEKTVQAKA
;
A
#
# COMPACT_ATOMS: atom_id res chain seq x y z
N MET A 1 -38.27 2.18 -19.24
CA MET A 1 -37.33 1.51 -18.32
C MET A 1 -36.15 1.05 -19.16
N SER A 2 -35.05 1.79 -19.09
CA SER A 2 -33.78 1.51 -19.76
C SER A 2 -32.68 1.48 -18.69
N PRO A 3 -31.63 0.66 -18.87
CA PRO A 3 -30.72 0.30 -17.79
C PRO A 3 -29.67 1.38 -17.54
N ALA A 4 -29.40 1.67 -16.27
CA ALA A 4 -28.29 2.53 -15.86
C ALA A 4 -26.96 1.81 -16.13
N GLN A 5 -26.14 2.43 -16.96
CA GLN A 5 -24.78 2.02 -17.24
C GLN A 5 -23.85 2.50 -16.12
N THR A 6 -22.81 1.69 -15.91
CA THR A 6 -21.68 1.81 -15.00
C THR A 6 -20.89 3.12 -15.12
N SER A 7 -20.28 3.56 -14.02
CA SER A 7 -19.03 4.34 -14.02
C SER A 7 -18.27 4.09 -12.72
N PRO A 8 -17.09 3.43 -12.75
CA PRO A 8 -16.11 3.53 -11.68
C PRO A 8 -15.09 4.64 -11.97
N THR A 9 -14.28 4.95 -10.95
CA THR A 9 -13.06 5.77 -10.96
C THR A 9 -13.24 7.26 -10.62
N MET A 10 -13.10 7.55 -9.32
CA MET A 10 -12.72 8.86 -8.79
C MET A 10 -11.36 8.71 -8.10
N ILE A 11 -10.29 8.80 -8.89
CA ILE A 11 -8.95 9.12 -8.39
C ILE A 11 -8.48 10.31 -9.21
N ASN A 12 -8.83 11.51 -8.75
CA ASN A 12 -8.00 12.69 -8.89
C ASN A 12 -8.54 13.80 -7.97
N SER A 13 -7.84 14.08 -6.88
CA SER A 13 -7.71 15.46 -6.39
C SER A 13 -6.70 15.48 -5.24
N LEU A 14 -5.51 16.02 -5.51
CA LEU A 14 -4.74 16.97 -4.69
C LEU A 14 -3.30 17.02 -5.25
N ALA A 15 -3.12 17.66 -6.41
CA ALA A 15 -1.81 18.04 -6.91
C ALA A 15 -1.67 19.57 -6.92
N GLU A 16 -0.70 20.07 -6.15
CA GLU A 16 -0.24 21.46 -6.17
C GLU A 16 0.40 21.83 -7.54
N PRO A 17 0.40 23.11 -7.94
CA PRO A 17 0.81 23.51 -9.28
C PRO A 17 2.33 23.63 -9.35
N GLY A 18 2.98 22.67 -10.02
CA GLY A 18 4.38 22.83 -10.42
C GLY A 18 5.23 21.58 -10.51
N ASN A 19 4.76 20.50 -11.16
CA ASN A 19 5.65 19.49 -11.72
C ASN A 19 4.90 18.68 -12.79
N THR A 20 5.03 19.04 -14.06
CA THR A 20 4.65 18.16 -15.18
C THR A 20 5.64 17.01 -15.29
N GLN A 21 5.55 16.04 -14.39
CA GLN A 21 5.93 14.68 -14.73
C GLN A 21 4.85 14.16 -15.67
N SER A 22 5.26 13.57 -16.79
CA SER A 22 4.33 12.76 -17.58
C SER A 22 3.73 11.73 -16.64
N GLU A 23 2.42 11.81 -16.41
CA GLU A 23 1.68 10.82 -15.63
C GLU A 23 2.01 9.46 -16.25
N THR A 24 2.66 8.59 -15.47
CA THR A 24 3.11 7.30 -16.00
C THR A 24 1.86 6.49 -16.30
N ASP A 25 1.72 6.04 -17.55
CA ASP A 25 0.61 5.18 -17.95
C ASP A 25 0.84 3.77 -17.40
N TRP A 26 0.38 3.55 -16.17
CA TRP A 26 0.53 2.28 -15.46
C TRP A 26 -0.20 1.12 -16.16
N GLU A 27 -1.31 1.42 -16.85
CA GLU A 27 -2.07 0.43 -17.61
C GLU A 27 -1.27 -0.08 -18.81
N ALA A 28 -0.54 0.80 -19.48
CA ALA A 28 0.35 0.46 -20.59
C ALA A 28 1.69 -0.18 -20.16
N SER A 29 2.06 -0.10 -18.88
CA SER A 29 3.33 -0.62 -18.37
C SER A 29 3.35 -2.16 -18.30
N ASP A 30 4.51 -2.77 -18.47
CA ASP A 30 4.72 -4.21 -18.27
C ASP A 30 4.89 -4.57 -16.78
N LEU A 31 4.86 -5.86 -16.42
CA LEU A 31 5.01 -6.30 -15.02
C LEU A 31 6.38 -5.92 -14.48
N THR A 32 7.42 -5.97 -15.30
CA THR A 32 8.77 -5.57 -14.91
C THR A 32 8.82 -4.11 -14.47
N GLN A 33 8.21 -3.20 -15.22
CA GLN A 33 8.12 -1.77 -14.90
C GLN A 33 7.32 -1.54 -13.61
N LEU A 34 6.15 -2.20 -13.49
CA LEU A 34 5.26 -2.08 -12.33
C LEU A 34 5.92 -2.60 -11.04
N VAL A 35 6.45 -3.81 -11.06
CA VAL A 35 7.16 -4.43 -9.93
C VAL A 35 8.37 -3.60 -9.54
N ASN A 36 9.16 -3.12 -10.51
CA ASN A 36 10.29 -2.25 -10.21
C ASN A 36 9.86 -0.93 -9.57
N HIS A 37 8.71 -0.37 -9.94
CA HIS A 37 8.20 0.84 -9.31
C HIS A 37 7.87 0.60 -7.83
N LEU A 38 7.10 -0.45 -7.52
CA LEU A 38 6.76 -0.85 -6.15
C LEU A 38 8.02 -1.08 -5.30
N LEU A 39 8.99 -1.82 -5.83
CA LEU A 39 10.23 -2.15 -5.13
C LEU A 39 11.18 -0.96 -4.94
N ARG A 40 11.11 0.08 -5.78
CA ARG A 40 12.00 1.25 -5.70
C ARG A 40 11.40 2.41 -4.93
N HIS A 41 10.07 2.49 -4.87
CA HIS A 41 9.37 3.64 -4.30
C HIS A 41 8.58 3.24 -3.06
N HIS A 42 7.56 2.39 -3.20
CA HIS A 42 6.62 2.08 -2.12
C HIS A 42 7.20 1.20 -1.01
N HIS A 43 7.87 0.10 -1.36
CA HIS A 43 8.39 -0.84 -0.35
C HIS A 43 9.49 -0.21 0.53
N PRO A 44 10.52 0.47 -0.04
CA PRO A 44 11.54 1.10 0.78
C PRO A 44 10.96 2.23 1.63
N TYR A 45 10.05 3.03 1.07
CA TYR A 45 9.40 4.12 1.81
C TYR A 45 8.61 3.57 2.99
N THR A 46 7.75 2.57 2.78
CA THR A 46 6.94 1.94 3.83
C THR A 46 7.81 1.40 4.96
N LYS A 47 8.88 0.64 4.63
CA LYS A 47 9.81 0.10 5.63
C LYS A 47 10.48 1.20 6.46
N THR A 48 10.98 2.26 5.81
CA THR A 48 11.61 3.39 6.49
C THR A 48 10.61 4.15 7.35
N ALA A 49 9.43 4.49 6.81
CA ALA A 49 8.40 5.23 7.52
C ALA A 49 7.92 4.48 8.77
N LEU A 50 7.65 3.17 8.66
CA LEU A 50 7.26 2.35 9.80
C LEU A 50 8.34 2.33 10.90
N ALA A 51 9.62 2.21 10.52
CA ALA A 51 10.73 2.20 11.46
C ALA A 51 10.93 3.55 12.16
N GLU A 52 10.80 4.66 11.44
CA GLU A 52 11.01 6.01 11.97
C GLU A 52 9.82 6.51 12.80
N LEU A 53 8.59 6.16 12.41
CA LEU A 53 7.37 6.62 13.08
C LEU A 53 7.11 5.89 14.40
N ALA A 54 7.54 4.63 14.54
CA ALA A 54 7.37 3.87 15.78
C ALA A 54 7.90 4.58 17.05
N PRO A 55 9.19 4.95 17.13
CA PRO A 55 9.72 5.64 18.33
C PRO A 55 9.14 7.05 18.50
N LEU A 56 8.70 7.71 17.42
CA LEU A 56 8.06 9.01 17.48
C LEU A 56 6.65 8.91 18.08
N LEU A 57 5.88 7.89 17.67
CA LEU A 57 4.56 7.57 18.21
C LEU A 57 4.66 7.27 19.70
N ASP A 58 5.60 6.42 20.11
CA ASP A 58 5.84 6.11 21.54
C ASP A 58 6.13 7.37 22.36
N LYS A 59 6.94 8.27 21.82
CA LYS A 59 7.25 9.55 22.47
C LYS A 59 5.99 10.40 22.62
N VAL A 60 5.18 10.53 21.57
CA VAL A 60 3.96 11.36 21.60
C VAL A 60 2.92 10.76 22.55
N VAL A 61 2.69 9.44 22.50
CA VAL A 61 1.81 8.73 23.44
C VAL A 61 2.24 8.94 24.89
N ARG A 62 3.55 8.86 25.18
CA ARG A 62 4.07 9.06 26.53
C ARG A 62 3.84 10.48 27.06
N MET A 63 4.03 11.48 26.20
CA MET A 63 3.94 12.90 26.61
C MET A 63 2.52 13.46 26.59
N HIS A 64 1.68 13.00 25.67
CA HIS A 64 0.36 13.57 25.38
C HIS A 64 -0.80 12.60 25.65
N GLY A 65 -0.56 11.29 25.83
CA GLY A 65 -1.62 10.28 25.97
C GLY A 65 -2.49 10.41 27.23
N GLY A 66 -2.15 11.33 28.13
CA GLY A 66 -3.02 11.73 29.24
C GLY A 66 -4.13 12.70 28.82
N GLN A 67 -3.82 13.67 27.96
CA GLN A 67 -4.79 14.63 27.41
C GLN A 67 -5.47 14.11 26.13
N HIS A 68 -4.79 13.23 25.40
CA HIS A 68 -5.15 12.74 24.07
C HIS A 68 -5.29 11.20 24.09
N PRO A 69 -6.40 10.67 24.64
CA PRO A 69 -6.58 9.22 24.84
C PRO A 69 -6.64 8.42 23.53
N GLU A 70 -7.03 9.04 22.42
CA GLU A 70 -7.06 8.45 21.08
C GLU A 70 -5.68 7.97 20.61
N LEU A 71 -4.59 8.59 21.10
CA LEU A 71 -3.22 8.18 20.79
C LEU A 71 -2.92 6.72 21.19
N ARG A 72 -3.58 6.19 22.22
CA ARG A 72 -3.43 4.77 22.60
C ARG A 72 -4.08 3.85 21.56
N GLY A 73 -5.23 4.25 21.02
CA GLY A 73 -5.90 3.54 19.93
C GLY A 73 -5.05 3.57 18.66
N LEU A 74 -4.50 4.75 18.32
CA LEU A 74 -3.57 4.93 17.21
C LEU A 74 -2.32 4.05 17.36
N ALA A 75 -1.72 3.97 18.55
CA ALA A 75 -0.56 3.12 18.82
C ALA A 75 -0.83 1.63 18.59
N LYS A 76 -2.02 1.15 18.97
CA LYS A 76 -2.43 -0.22 18.70
C LYS A 76 -2.57 -0.48 17.20
N LEU A 77 -3.31 0.38 16.49
CA LEU A 77 -3.53 0.25 15.05
C LEU A 77 -2.22 0.30 14.27
N PHE A 78 -1.31 1.21 14.64
CA PHE A 78 0.00 1.32 14.00
C PHE A 78 0.88 0.07 14.23
N THR A 79 0.82 -0.52 15.42
CA THR A 79 1.55 -1.76 15.72
C THR A 79 1.04 -2.92 14.89
N GLU A 80 -0.29 -3.06 14.77
CA GLU A 80 -0.95 -4.06 13.94
C GLU A 80 -0.52 -3.92 12.47
N LEU A 81 -0.68 -2.71 11.89
CA LEU A 81 -0.24 -2.42 10.53
C LEU A 81 1.24 -2.74 10.29
N ARG A 82 2.12 -2.37 11.23
CA ARG A 82 3.56 -2.61 11.09
C ARG A 82 3.87 -4.10 11.03
N ASP A 83 3.25 -4.88 11.90
CA ASP A 83 3.51 -6.31 12.00
C ASP A 83 2.97 -7.04 10.74
N ASP A 84 1.81 -6.62 10.22
CA ASP A 84 1.23 -7.12 8.96
C ASP A 84 2.10 -6.77 7.75
N MET A 85 2.46 -5.51 7.58
CA MET A 85 3.31 -5.03 6.48
C MET A 85 4.68 -5.73 6.44
N GLY A 86 5.25 -6.07 7.59
CA GLY A 86 6.52 -6.80 7.65
C GLY A 86 6.45 -8.15 6.94
N ALA A 87 5.42 -8.94 7.24
CA ALA A 87 5.21 -10.25 6.62
C ALA A 87 4.69 -10.13 5.18
N HIS A 88 3.81 -9.16 4.92
CA HIS A 88 3.21 -8.89 3.62
C HIS A 88 4.29 -8.63 2.55
N LEU A 89 5.10 -7.58 2.74
CA LEU A 89 6.14 -7.18 1.78
C LEU A 89 7.16 -8.30 1.55
N MET A 90 7.46 -9.12 2.57
CA MET A 90 8.36 -10.26 2.42
C MET A 90 7.82 -11.33 1.48
N LYS A 91 6.50 -11.60 1.47
CA LYS A 91 5.91 -12.57 0.53
C LYS A 91 5.94 -12.05 -0.89
N GLU A 92 5.72 -10.75 -1.06
CA GLU A 92 5.80 -10.12 -2.36
C GLU A 92 7.21 -10.15 -2.93
N GLU A 93 8.17 -9.63 -2.16
CA GLU A 93 9.57 -9.49 -2.58
C GLU A 93 10.26 -10.83 -2.85
N ASN A 94 9.94 -11.87 -2.09
CA ASN A 94 10.66 -13.15 -2.17
C ASN A 94 9.93 -14.22 -2.99
N ILE A 95 8.61 -14.09 -3.20
CA ILE A 95 7.80 -15.13 -3.84
C ILE A 95 7.01 -14.57 -5.02
N LEU A 96 6.12 -13.60 -4.77
CA LEU A 96 5.15 -13.17 -5.77
C LEU A 96 5.80 -12.39 -6.91
N PHE A 97 6.58 -11.36 -6.59
CA PHE A 97 7.24 -10.52 -7.60
C PHE A 97 8.30 -11.28 -8.40
N PRO A 98 9.18 -12.11 -7.80
CA PRO A 98 10.08 -12.95 -8.60
C PRO A 98 9.35 -13.84 -9.59
N TYR A 99 8.20 -14.41 -9.20
CA TYR A 99 7.38 -15.19 -10.12
C TYR A 99 6.79 -14.34 -11.25
N MET A 100 6.22 -13.18 -10.92
CA MET A 100 5.67 -12.24 -11.92
C MET A 100 6.71 -11.80 -12.94
N LEU A 101 7.93 -11.50 -12.50
CA LEU A 101 9.05 -11.16 -13.39
C LEU A 101 9.43 -12.35 -14.29
N ALA A 102 9.41 -13.58 -13.74
CA ALA A 102 9.71 -14.77 -14.51
C ALA A 102 8.67 -15.06 -15.60
N LEU A 103 7.41 -14.61 -15.44
CA LEU A 103 6.37 -14.73 -16.49
C LEU A 103 6.67 -13.93 -17.75
N GLU A 104 7.42 -12.83 -17.64
CA GLU A 104 7.84 -12.02 -18.79
C GLU A 104 9.13 -12.53 -19.43
N THR A 105 9.67 -13.62 -18.89
CA THR A 105 10.84 -14.33 -19.43
C THR A 105 10.42 -15.74 -19.88
N ASP A 106 11.16 -16.36 -20.80
CA ASP A 106 10.84 -17.70 -21.34
C ASP A 106 11.09 -18.87 -20.35
N ALA A 107 11.16 -18.64 -19.04
CA ALA A 107 11.51 -19.68 -18.06
C ALA A 107 10.86 -19.54 -16.67
N PRO A 108 9.52 -19.43 -16.54
CA PRO A 108 8.91 -19.60 -15.23
C PRO A 108 9.13 -21.04 -14.75
N SER A 109 9.80 -21.20 -13.60
CA SER A 109 9.81 -22.48 -12.91
C SER A 109 8.38 -22.85 -12.50
N ALA A 110 8.10 -24.16 -12.39
CA ALA A 110 6.77 -24.61 -11.95
C ALA A 110 6.45 -24.00 -10.57
N ALA A 111 5.38 -23.20 -10.51
CA ALA A 111 4.94 -22.59 -9.28
C ALA A 111 4.50 -23.65 -8.27
N HIS A 112 5.10 -23.66 -7.08
CA HIS A 112 4.68 -24.54 -5.97
C HIS A 112 3.27 -24.23 -5.45
N PHE A 113 2.70 -23.10 -5.87
CA PHE A 113 1.36 -22.62 -5.54
C PHE A 113 0.36 -22.80 -6.69
N GLY A 114 0.71 -23.54 -7.75
CA GLY A 114 -0.17 -23.78 -8.90
C GLY A 114 -0.22 -22.60 -9.86
N THR A 115 -1.02 -21.57 -9.55
CA THR A 115 -1.19 -20.36 -10.39
C THR A 115 -0.95 -19.11 -9.57
N VAL A 116 -0.49 -18.01 -10.21
CA VAL A 116 -0.27 -16.71 -9.55
C VAL A 116 -1.52 -16.16 -8.87
N ALA A 117 -2.72 -16.57 -9.32
CA ALA A 117 -3.98 -16.20 -8.69
C ALA A 117 -4.09 -16.67 -7.22
N ASN A 118 -3.42 -17.76 -6.84
CA ASN A 118 -3.46 -18.28 -5.47
C ASN A 118 -2.77 -17.37 -4.45
N PRO A 119 -1.49 -16.98 -4.62
CA PRO A 119 -0.86 -15.99 -3.73
C PRO A 119 -1.51 -14.61 -3.85
N ILE A 120 -1.93 -14.17 -5.04
CA ILE A 120 -2.66 -12.89 -5.20
C ILE A 120 -3.92 -12.85 -4.33
N ARG A 121 -4.72 -13.92 -4.29
CA ARG A 121 -5.90 -13.98 -3.43
C ARG A 121 -5.56 -13.77 -1.95
N MET A 122 -4.41 -14.26 -1.49
CA MET A 122 -3.97 -14.00 -0.12
C MET A 122 -3.52 -12.56 0.08
N MET A 123 -2.81 -11.96 -0.88
CA MET A 123 -2.39 -10.55 -0.80
C MET A 123 -3.60 -9.62 -0.77
N THR A 124 -4.61 -9.87 -1.60
CA THR A 124 -5.85 -9.06 -1.61
C THR A 124 -6.61 -9.14 -0.29
N LEU A 125 -6.66 -10.32 0.37
CA LEU A 125 -7.29 -10.44 1.69
C LEU A 125 -6.54 -9.65 2.77
N GLU A 126 -5.22 -9.60 2.67
CA GLU A 126 -4.39 -8.80 3.57
C GLU A 126 -4.60 -7.31 3.29
N HIS A 127 -4.61 -6.89 2.02
CA HIS A 127 -4.93 -5.51 1.64
C HIS A 127 -6.29 -5.04 2.15
N GLU A 128 -7.31 -5.89 2.11
CA GLU A 128 -8.63 -5.58 2.69
C GLU A 128 -8.52 -5.30 4.20
N HIS A 129 -7.76 -6.13 4.92
CA HIS A 129 -7.51 -5.95 6.35
C HIS A 129 -6.72 -4.66 6.64
N ASP A 130 -5.61 -4.45 5.93
CA ASP A 130 -4.74 -3.29 6.10
C ASP A 130 -5.47 -1.99 5.76
N SER A 131 -6.27 -1.98 4.69
CA SER A 131 -7.11 -0.83 4.32
C SER A 131 -8.09 -0.46 5.44
N LEU A 132 -8.65 -1.44 6.15
CA LEU A 132 -9.51 -1.17 7.32
C LEU A 132 -8.71 -0.54 8.47
N ILE A 133 -7.47 -0.95 8.70
CA ILE A 133 -6.59 -0.33 9.70
C ILE A 133 -6.29 1.12 9.31
N LEU A 134 -5.92 1.38 8.07
CA LEU A 134 -5.63 2.73 7.55
C LEU A 134 -6.84 3.66 7.69
N HIS A 135 -8.04 3.19 7.36
CA HIS A 135 -9.27 3.96 7.57
C HIS A 135 -9.54 4.27 9.04
N LYS A 136 -9.34 3.31 9.94
CA LYS A 136 -9.47 3.54 11.39
C LYS A 136 -8.42 4.55 11.89
N MET A 137 -7.19 4.51 11.38
CA MET A 137 -6.17 5.50 11.73
C MET A 137 -6.59 6.91 11.33
N LEU A 138 -7.18 7.07 10.13
CA LEU A 138 -7.76 8.36 9.71
C LEU A 138 -8.92 8.77 10.63
N GLU A 139 -9.80 7.85 11.02
CA GLU A 139 -10.94 8.16 11.89
C GLU A 139 -10.50 8.62 13.28
N VAL A 140 -9.65 7.84 13.97
CA VAL A 140 -9.25 8.13 15.36
C VAL A 140 -8.38 9.38 15.49
N THR A 141 -7.78 9.85 14.40
CA THR A 141 -6.94 11.06 14.38
C THR A 141 -7.63 12.27 13.78
N ASP A 142 -8.92 12.16 13.46
CA ASP A 142 -9.66 13.18 12.68
C ASP A 142 -8.87 13.60 11.43
N ARG A 143 -8.47 12.61 10.64
CA ARG A 143 -7.65 12.73 9.42
C ARG A 143 -6.32 13.44 9.70
N PHE A 144 -5.69 13.10 10.81
CA PHE A 144 -4.44 13.72 11.28
C PHE A 144 -4.57 15.23 11.50
N THR A 145 -5.71 15.71 12.00
CA THR A 145 -5.88 17.10 12.41
C THR A 145 -5.15 17.37 13.72
N LEU A 146 -4.33 18.42 13.77
CA LEU A 146 -3.53 18.73 14.95
C LEU A 146 -4.36 19.39 16.05
N PRO A 147 -4.27 18.94 17.30
CA PRO A 147 -4.89 19.65 18.42
C PRO A 147 -4.14 20.95 18.75
N PRO A 148 -4.79 21.92 19.43
CA PRO A 148 -4.19 23.21 19.75
C PRO A 148 -2.90 23.15 20.59
N ASP A 149 -2.71 22.08 21.36
CA ASP A 149 -1.55 21.84 22.23
C ASP A 149 -0.50 20.91 21.58
N ALA A 150 -0.61 20.65 20.27
CA ALA A 150 0.35 19.82 19.54
C ALA A 150 1.76 20.42 19.60
N CYS A 151 2.71 19.65 20.12
CA CYS A 151 4.13 19.99 20.06
C CYS A 151 4.75 19.58 18.71
N ASN A 152 5.99 20.02 18.43
CA ASN A 152 6.70 19.68 17.19
C ASN A 152 6.78 18.17 16.91
N SER A 153 6.93 17.33 17.94
CA SER A 153 6.94 15.86 17.75
C SER A 153 5.58 15.31 17.37
N PHE A 154 4.50 15.87 17.91
CA PHE A 154 3.13 15.52 17.52
C PHE A 154 2.87 15.91 16.07
N THR A 155 3.23 17.14 15.69
CA THR A 155 3.13 17.65 14.31
C THR A 155 3.87 16.77 13.32
N LEU A 156 5.12 16.40 13.64
CA LEU A 156 5.92 15.53 12.79
C LEU A 156 5.31 14.13 12.66
N LEU A 157 4.79 13.57 13.75
CA LEU A 157 4.14 12.27 13.77
C LEU A 157 2.93 12.25 12.83
N TYR A 158 2.01 13.20 13.00
CA TYR A 158 0.78 13.25 12.21
C TYR A 158 1.07 13.51 10.73
N LYS A 159 2.04 14.36 10.42
CA LYS A 159 2.49 14.55 9.03
C LYS A 159 3.05 13.24 8.43
N GLY A 160 3.89 12.53 9.18
CA GLY A 160 4.49 11.28 8.71
C GLY A 160 3.50 10.14 8.57
N LEU A 161 2.58 9.98 9.53
CA LEU A 161 1.49 9.00 9.44
C LEU A 161 0.55 9.30 8.28
N HIS A 162 0.22 10.57 8.04
CA HIS A 162 -0.60 10.93 6.89
C HIS A 162 0.08 10.59 5.56
N ALA A 163 1.38 10.87 5.45
CA ALA A 163 2.16 10.49 4.26
C ALA A 163 2.22 8.96 4.08
N LEU A 164 2.45 8.20 5.16
CA LEU A 164 2.45 6.73 5.13
C LEU A 164 1.10 6.18 4.68
N VAL A 165 0.00 6.66 5.27
CA VAL A 165 -1.35 6.23 4.90
C VAL A 165 -1.66 6.54 3.43
N SER A 166 -1.28 7.73 2.96
CA SER A 166 -1.48 8.12 1.56
C SER A 166 -0.68 7.25 0.59
N ASP A 167 0.56 6.90 0.94
CA ASP A 167 1.42 6.04 0.12
C ASP A 167 0.88 4.61 0.06
N LEU A 168 0.49 4.04 1.20
CA LEU A 168 -0.08 2.70 1.27
C LEU A 168 -1.40 2.56 0.49
N PHE A 169 -2.25 3.58 0.50
CA PHE A 169 -3.45 3.55 -0.36
C PHE A 169 -3.10 3.53 -1.85
N GLN A 170 -2.06 4.27 -2.27
CA GLN A 170 -1.61 4.27 -3.67
C GLN A 170 -0.94 2.94 -4.04
N HIS A 171 -0.10 2.40 -3.16
CA HIS A 171 0.52 1.08 -3.29
C HIS A 171 -0.56 0.02 -3.49
N ILE A 172 -1.48 -0.12 -2.53
CA ILE A 172 -2.54 -1.14 -2.56
C ILE A 172 -3.40 -1.01 -3.82
N ALA A 173 -3.75 0.21 -4.23
CA ALA A 173 -4.53 0.43 -5.45
C ALA A 173 -3.75 0.01 -6.70
N LEU A 174 -2.48 0.39 -6.82
CA LEU A 174 -1.64 0.00 -7.96
C LEU A 174 -1.58 -1.52 -8.09
N GLU A 175 -1.43 -2.23 -6.98
CA GLU A 175 -1.36 -3.69 -6.98
C GLU A 175 -2.70 -4.36 -7.31
N ASN A 176 -3.76 -4.00 -6.57
CA ASN A 176 -5.07 -4.62 -6.73
C ASN A 176 -5.68 -4.34 -8.11
N ASP A 177 -5.53 -3.10 -8.60
CA ASP A 177 -6.25 -2.66 -9.79
C ASP A 177 -5.46 -2.90 -11.08
N ILE A 178 -4.11 -2.92 -11.00
CA ILE A 178 -3.26 -2.99 -12.20
C ILE A 178 -2.33 -4.22 -12.17
N VAL A 179 -1.47 -4.36 -11.16
CA VAL A 179 -0.41 -5.38 -11.16
C VAL A 179 -0.99 -6.79 -11.11
N PHE A 180 -1.91 -7.05 -10.17
CA PHE A 180 -2.48 -8.38 -9.96
C PHE A 180 -3.32 -8.87 -11.14
N PRO A 181 -4.25 -8.06 -11.72
CA PRO A 181 -4.97 -8.46 -12.92
C PRO A 181 -4.04 -8.74 -14.11
N LYS A 182 -3.02 -7.89 -14.30
CA LYS A 182 -2.03 -8.07 -15.37
C LYS A 182 -1.23 -9.35 -15.19
N ALA A 183 -0.78 -9.68 -13.98
CA ALA A 183 -0.05 -10.91 -13.70
C ALA A 183 -0.85 -12.16 -14.05
N ILE A 184 -2.14 -12.19 -13.68
CA ILE A 184 -3.05 -13.29 -14.02
C ILE A 184 -3.24 -13.41 -15.55
N ALA A 185 -3.37 -12.29 -16.26
CA ALA A 185 -3.50 -12.28 -17.72
C ALA A 185 -2.22 -12.75 -18.42
N THR A 186 -1.06 -12.31 -17.95
CA THR A 186 0.25 -12.73 -18.47
C THR A 186 0.47 -14.21 -18.28
N GLU A 187 0.21 -14.77 -17.08
CA GLU A 187 0.35 -16.20 -16.81
C GLU A 187 -0.50 -17.06 -17.76
N LYS A 188 -1.77 -16.68 -17.97
CA LYS A 188 -2.67 -17.36 -18.93
C LYS A 188 -2.13 -17.33 -20.35
N THR A 189 -1.54 -16.20 -20.76
CA THR A 189 -0.96 -16.04 -22.10
C THR A 189 0.27 -16.92 -22.29
N VAL A 190 1.12 -17.04 -21.26
CA VAL A 190 2.30 -17.92 -21.27
C VAL A 190 1.87 -19.39 -21.35
N GLN A 191 0.91 -19.80 -20.51
CA GLN A 191 0.39 -21.19 -20.52
C GLN A 191 -0.26 -21.58 -21.83
N ALA A 192 -0.93 -20.65 -22.54
CA ALA A 192 -1.53 -20.93 -23.84
C ALA A 192 -0.53 -21.09 -24.99
N LYS A 193 0.73 -20.65 -24.80
CA LYS A 193 1.82 -20.76 -25.79
C LYS A 193 2.71 -21.98 -25.56
N ALA A 194 2.66 -22.58 -24.37
CA ALA A 194 3.42 -23.78 -23.99
C ALA A 194 2.74 -25.07 -24.49
#